data_AF-A0A437UK97-F1
#
_entry.id   AF-A0A437UK97-F1
#
_cell.length_a   1.000
_cell.length_b   1.000
_cell.length_c   1.000
_cell.angle_alpha   90.00
_cell.angle_beta   90.00
_cell.angle_gamma   90.00
#
_symmetry.space_group_name_H-M   'P 1'
#
loop_
_entity.id
_entity.type
_entity.pdbx_description
1 polymer ?
#
loop_
_entity_poly.entity_id
_entity_poly.type
_entity_poly.pdbx_seq_one_letter_code
_entity_poly.pdbx_strand_id
1 'polypeptide(L)' 'MKWIHRIKPNVFFYLGILIVILNVVFLNYNFLISLVGTALVFFSDTLAKSINNYLVGNH' A
#
# COMPACT_ATOMS: atom_id res chain seq x y z
N MET A 1 -15.04 -12.18 -20.42
CA MET A 1 -15.05 -11.34 -19.20
C MET A 1 -13.61 -11.13 -18.76
N LYS A 2 -12.95 -10.02 -19.11
CA LYS A 2 -11.55 -9.76 -18.72
C LYS A 2 -11.53 -9.31 -17.26
N TRP A 3 -11.26 -10.24 -16.35
CA TRP A 3 -11.06 -10.01 -14.92
C TRP A 3 -9.68 -9.37 -14.67
N ILE A 4 -9.43 -8.18 -15.22
CA ILE A 4 -8.31 -7.37 -14.75
C ILE A 4 -8.84 -6.64 -13.51
N HIS A 5 -8.70 -7.29 -12.36
CA HIS A 5 -8.95 -6.67 -11.07
C HIS A 5 -7.97 -5.50 -10.90
N ARG A 6 -8.37 -4.31 -11.34
CA ARG A 6 -7.68 -3.07 -10.98
C ARG A 6 -7.63 -3.00 -9.46
N ILE A 7 -6.42 -2.98 -8.91
CA ILE A 7 -6.23 -2.68 -7.50
C ILE A 7 -6.74 -1.27 -7.28
N LYS A 8 -7.70 -1.13 -6.36
CA LYS A 8 -8.22 0.19 -5.97
C LYS A 8 -7.07 1.00 -5.35
N PRO A 9 -6.91 2.28 -5.72
CA PRO A 9 -5.81 3.11 -5.23
C PRO A 9 -5.70 3.12 -3.70
N ASN A 10 -6.83 3.06 -3.01
CA ASN A 10 -6.90 3.13 -1.56
C ASN A 10 -6.38 1.88 -0.83
N VAL A 11 -6.11 0.76 -1.50
CA VAL A 11 -5.68 -0.49 -0.82
C VAL A 11 -4.35 -0.29 -0.08
N PHE A 12 -3.36 0.31 -0.74
CA PHE A 12 -2.07 0.60 -0.12
C PHE A 12 -2.15 1.67 0.96
N PHE A 13 -3.07 2.62 0.81
CA PHE A 13 -3.35 3.65 1.81
C PHE A 13 -3.86 3.03 3.12
N TYR A 14 -4.88 2.16 3.04
CA TYR A 14 -5.42 1.48 4.23
C TYR A 14 -4.40 0.51 4.85
N LEU A 15 -3.61 -0.20 4.03
CA LEU A 15 -2.53 -1.05 4.54
C LEU A 15 -1.45 -0.25 5.27
N GLY A 16 -1.05 0.90 4.73
CA GLY A 16 -0.09 1.79 5.38
C GLY A 16 -0.57 2.28 6.74
N ILE A 17 -1.84 2.72 6.83
CA ILE A 17 -2.46 3.12 8.10
C ILE A 17 -2.48 1.97 9.10
N LEU A 18 -2.89 0.77 8.66
CA LEU A 18 -2.94 -0.41 9.52
C LEU A 18 -1.55 -0.74 10.10
N ILE A 19 -0.50 -0.69 9.27
CA ILE A 19 0.88 -0.94 9.70
C ILE A 19 1.32 0.09 10.74
N VAL A 20 1.01 1.39 10.52
CA VAL A 20 1.35 2.44 11.49
C VAL A 20 0.62 2.22 12.82
N ILE A 21 -0.67 1.88 12.80
CA ILE A 21 -1.44 1.60 14.02
C ILE A 21 -0.85 0.38 14.76
N LEU A 22 -0.58 -0.71 14.06
CA LEU A 22 0.03 -1.90 14.66
C LEU A 22 1.41 -1.59 15.25
N ASN A 23 2.19 -0.74 14.58
CA ASN A 23 3.50 -0.33 15.07
C ASN A 23 3.42 0.45 16.39
N VAL A 24 2.45 1.35 16.49
CA VAL A 24 2.19 2.15 17.69
C VAL A 24 1.71 1.25 18.84
N VAL A 25 0.79 0.32 18.56
CA VAL A 25 0.14 -0.50 19.60
C VAL A 25 1.04 -1.64 20.09
N PHE A 26 1.79 -2.31 19.21
CA PHE A 26 2.47 -3.55 19.53
C PHE A 26 4.00 -3.51 19.44
N LEU A 27 4.57 -2.54 18.71
CA LEU A 27 5.99 -2.56 18.34
C LEU A 27 6.77 -1.37 18.90
N ASN A 28 6.23 -0.71 19.93
CA ASN A 28 6.88 0.38 20.66
C ASN A 28 7.43 1.48 19.74
N TYR A 29 6.61 1.92 18.77
CA TYR A 29 6.99 2.97 17.83
C TYR A 29 8.28 2.68 17.05
N ASN A 30 8.45 1.45 16.56
CA ASN A 30 9.63 1.10 15.77
C ASN A 30 9.76 2.05 14.57
N PHE A 31 10.87 2.78 14.50
CA PHE A 31 11.08 3.82 13.51
C PHE A 31 10.98 3.29 12.08
N LEU A 32 11.58 2.13 11.79
CA LEU A 32 11.62 1.55 10.45
C LEU A 32 10.22 1.16 9.97
N ILE A 33 9.40 0.61 10.88
CA ILE A 33 8.03 0.19 10.54
C ILE A 33 7.14 1.41 10.34
N SER A 34 7.30 2.46 11.16
CA SER A 34 6.64 3.74 10.92
C SER A 34 7.04 4.32 9.56
N LEU A 35 8.34 4.32 9.22
CA LEU A 35 8.82 4.82 7.93
C LEU A 35 8.19 4.06 6.76
N VAL A 36 8.14 2.73 6.83
CA VAL A 36 7.53 1.86 5.81
C VAL A 36 6.01 2.11 5.71
N GLY A 37 5.32 2.14 6.84
CA GLY A 37 3.87 2.40 6.88
C GLY A 37 3.51 3.77 6.31
N THR A 38 4.27 4.80 6.69
CA THR A 38 4.10 6.15 6.17
C THR A 38 4.41 6.23 4.68
N ALA A 39 5.49 5.60 4.20
CA ALA A 39 5.79 5.52 2.77
C ALA A 39 4.65 4.83 1.98
N LEU A 40 4.07 3.76 2.52
CA LEU A 40 2.90 3.09 1.94
C LEU A 40 1.69 4.01 1.82
N VAL A 41 1.44 4.87 2.82
CA VAL A 41 0.37 5.88 2.77
C VAL A 41 0.64 6.92 1.69
N PHE A 42 1.83 7.55 1.72
CA PHE A 42 2.18 8.64 0.80
C PHE A 42 2.33 8.20 -0.66
N PHE A 43 2.85 7.00 -0.91
CA PHE A 43 3.05 6.48 -2.26
C PHE A 43 1.95 5.52 -2.71
N SER A 44 0.83 5.45 -1.98
CA SER A 44 -0.26 4.50 -2.23
C SER A 44 -0.80 4.54 -3.67
N ASP A 45 -1.07 5.74 -4.19
CA ASP A 45 -1.53 5.93 -5.57
C ASP A 45 -0.48 5.52 -6.61
N THR A 46 0.78 5.87 -6.38
CA THR A 46 1.90 5.51 -7.26
C THR A 46 2.08 3.99 -7.30
N LEU A 47 2.01 3.32 -6.16
CA LEU A 47 2.08 1.86 -6.05
C LEU A 47 0.89 1.20 -6.74
N ALA A 48 -0.33 1.66 -6.49
CA ALA A 48 -1.53 1.13 -7.12
C ALA A 48 -1.49 1.30 -8.65
N LYS A 49 -1.04 2.45 -9.13
CA LYS A 49 -0.88 2.73 -10.56
C LYS A 49 0.20 1.86 -11.19
N SER A 50 1.34 1.71 -10.53
CA SER A 50 2.44 0.85 -10.98
C SER A 50 1.99 -0.60 -11.12
N ILE A 51 1.28 -1.14 -10.12
CA ILE A 51 0.80 -2.52 -10.15
C ILE A 51 -0.31 -2.68 -11.18
N ASN A 52 -1.24 -1.73 -11.29
CA ASN A 52 -2.26 -1.77 -12.34
C ASN A 52 -1.65 -1.73 -13.74
N ASN A 53 -0.62 -0.92 -13.96
CA ASN A 53 0.10 -0.88 -15.24
C ASN A 53 0.82 -2.20 -15.53
N TYR A 54 1.44 -2.81 -14.51
CA TYR A 54 2.06 -4.14 -14.65
C TYR A 54 1.03 -5.22 -15.00
N LEU A 55 -0.10 -5.24 -14.31
CA LEU A 55 -1.19 -6.20 -14.55
C LEU A 55 -1.87 -6.02 -15.91
N VAL A 56 -1.95 -4.79 -16.43
CA VAL A 56 -2.51 -4.49 -17.75
C VAL A 56 -1.51 -4.72 -18.88
N GLY A 57 -0.22 -4.43 -18.64
CA GLY A 57 0.86 -4.56 -19.63
C GLY A 57 1.29 -6.00 -19.91
N ASN A 58 0.88 -6.96 -19.07
CA ASN A 58 1.16 -8.38 -19.27
C ASN A 58 0.13 -9.07 -20.20
N HIS A 59 -0.43 -8.34 -21.15
CA HIS A 59 -1.55 -8.78 -21.98
C HIS A 59 -1.39 -8.48 -23.48
#